data_AF-L1L0M8-F1
#
_entry.id   AF-L1L0M8-F1
#
_cell.length_a   1.000
_cell.length_b   1.000
_cell.length_c   1.000
_cell.angle_alpha   90.00
_cell.angle_beta   90.00
_cell.angle_gamma   90.00
#
_symmetry.space_group_name_H-M   'P 1'
#
loop_
_entity.id
_entity.type
_entity.pdbx_description
1 polymer ?
#
loop_
_entity_poly.entity_id
_entity_poly.type
_entity_poly.pdbx_seq_one_letter_code
_entity_poly.pdbx_strand_id
1 'polypeptide(L)'
;MRSPRHVRTSKHGSAQHSSSQHGSAQHSSSQHGSAQHGSSEYGLSQPVGSASATPSRGLSVALACAQGAWPHHDWPAPDDPYVRRVLHLTPPYRGLQDSGADVVVLRCEDPSVSFAELLKAMGDMSAPVIVVTPRRDSEAVVEAFRGGAGYLVEGDYCTCMLSSAVMAATVGHTYLSPTACAALRDAAQGMPGNGQATEQLRALLSPRERQIMELLSTGLGAQEIGLRLTLSEKTVRNNLSNIYAKLDVRGSTEAVLRWLGATSAVRV
;
A
#
# COMPACT_ATOMS: atom_id res chain seq x y z
N MET A 1 -58.14 -9.89 30.45
CA MET A 1 -56.81 -10.54 30.35
C MET A 1 -55.72 -9.55 30.79
N ARG A 2 -55.16 -9.82 31.98
CA ARG A 2 -53.87 -9.40 32.59
C ARG A 2 -53.35 -7.94 32.51
N SER A 3 -53.55 -7.20 33.61
CA SER A 3 -52.49 -6.40 34.30
C SER A 3 -51.59 -7.33 35.15
N PRO A 4 -50.57 -6.87 35.91
CA PRO A 4 -49.49 -5.90 35.67
C PRO A 4 -48.08 -6.57 35.84
N ARG A 5 -46.98 -5.91 35.45
CA ARG A 5 -45.61 -6.35 35.79
C ARG A 5 -45.03 -5.54 36.95
N HIS A 6 -44.89 -6.18 38.11
CA HIS A 6 -43.91 -5.87 39.14
C HIS A 6 -42.55 -6.44 38.74
N VAL A 7 -41.47 -5.66 38.89
CA VAL A 7 -40.10 -6.17 39.12
C VAL A 7 -39.41 -5.14 40.05
N ARG A 8 -39.36 -5.39 41.37
CA ARG A 8 -38.35 -6.12 42.16
C ARG A 8 -36.96 -5.44 42.21
N THR A 9 -36.66 -4.91 43.40
CA THR A 9 -35.37 -4.43 43.90
C THR A 9 -34.47 -5.60 44.32
N SER A 10 -33.14 -5.44 44.18
CA SER A 10 -32.04 -6.15 44.89
C SER A 10 -30.73 -5.92 44.10
N LYS A 11 -29.52 -5.95 44.67
CA LYS A 11 -28.94 -5.76 46.00
C LYS A 11 -27.43 -5.61 45.74
N HIS A 12 -26.74 -4.92 46.65
CA HIS A 12 -25.32 -5.02 47.02
C HIS A 12 -24.37 -5.92 46.21
N GLY A 13 -23.24 -5.33 45.80
CA GLY A 13 -21.99 -6.04 45.52
C GLY A 13 -20.79 -5.16 45.92
N SER A 14 -20.28 -5.40 47.12
CA SER A 14 -19.01 -4.87 47.62
C SER A 14 -17.89 -5.83 47.25
N ALA A 15 -16.77 -5.36 46.68
CA ALA A 15 -15.47 -6.04 46.66
C ALA A 15 -14.40 -4.96 46.39
N GLN A 16 -13.72 -4.48 47.44
CA GLN A 16 -12.47 -4.99 48.01
C GLN A 16 -11.22 -4.65 47.19
N HIS A 17 -10.44 -3.76 47.79
CA HIS A 17 -9.04 -3.45 47.51
C HIS A 17 -8.18 -4.73 47.50
N SER A 18 -7.20 -4.78 46.61
CA SER A 18 -6.00 -5.60 46.80
C SER A 18 -4.79 -4.86 46.27
N SER A 19 -4.01 -4.37 47.22
CA SER A 19 -2.71 -3.74 47.14
C SER A 19 -1.68 -4.75 46.61
N SER A 20 -0.99 -4.43 45.52
CA SER A 20 0.18 -5.20 45.08
C SER A 20 1.45 -4.52 45.57
N GLN A 21 2.20 -5.27 46.38
CA GLN A 21 3.43 -4.85 47.05
C GLN A 21 4.60 -4.68 46.08
N HIS A 22 5.45 -3.72 46.43
CA HIS A 22 6.80 -3.50 45.93
C HIS A 22 7.70 -4.73 46.09
N GLY A 23 8.41 -5.11 45.02
CA GLY A 23 9.57 -5.98 45.06
C GLY A 23 10.78 -5.25 44.48
N SER A 24 11.62 -4.72 45.36
CA SER A 24 12.87 -4.03 45.03
C SER A 24 13.94 -5.03 44.58
N ALA A 25 14.40 -4.94 43.32
CA ALA A 25 15.55 -5.69 42.84
C ALA A 25 16.85 -4.93 43.19
N GLN A 26 17.72 -5.61 43.92
CA GLN A 26 19.00 -5.10 44.41
C GLN A 26 20.05 -4.99 43.30
N HIS A 27 20.86 -3.94 43.43
CA HIS A 27 22.11 -3.73 42.72
C HIS A 27 23.09 -4.90 42.88
N SER A 28 23.77 -5.26 41.80
CA SER A 28 25.07 -5.94 41.88
C SER A 28 26.01 -5.32 40.86
N SER A 29 26.87 -4.46 41.40
CA SER A 29 28.04 -3.86 40.77
C SER A 29 29.10 -4.95 40.61
N SER A 30 29.69 -5.08 39.41
CA SER A 30 30.93 -5.83 39.23
C SER A 30 31.84 -5.03 38.30
N GLN A 31 32.90 -4.52 38.91
CA GLN A 31 33.97 -3.77 38.27
C GLN A 31 35.03 -4.70 37.67
N HIS A 32 35.75 -4.13 36.70
CA HIS A 32 37.13 -4.39 36.27
C HIS A 32 37.46 -5.64 35.44
N GLY A 33 37.72 -5.38 34.16
CA GLY A 33 38.57 -6.18 33.28
C GLY A 33 39.17 -5.28 32.20
N SER A 34 40.29 -4.63 32.53
CA SER A 34 41.07 -3.82 31.59
C SER A 34 41.80 -4.75 30.62
N ALA A 35 41.35 -4.83 29.37
CA ALA A 35 42.07 -5.51 28.29
C ALA A 35 42.79 -4.47 27.41
N GLN A 36 44.11 -4.60 27.34
CA GLN A 36 45.02 -3.74 26.62
C GLN A 36 44.84 -3.89 25.09
N HIS A 37 45.03 -2.76 24.40
CA HIS A 37 45.03 -2.61 22.95
C HIS A 37 46.06 -3.52 22.26
N GLY A 38 45.59 -4.44 21.43
CA GLY A 38 46.36 -5.10 20.38
C GLY A 38 45.96 -4.50 19.03
N SER A 39 46.82 -3.66 18.47
CA SER A 39 46.69 -3.16 17.10
C SER A 39 46.88 -4.32 16.12
N SER A 40 45.83 -4.71 15.41
CA SER A 40 45.91 -5.59 14.24
C SER A 40 45.42 -4.82 13.03
N GLU A 41 46.36 -4.54 12.12
CA GLU A 41 46.12 -4.02 10.78
C GLU A 41 45.17 -4.97 10.03
N TYR A 42 43.92 -4.57 9.86
CA TYR A 42 43.03 -5.19 8.89
C TYR A 42 43.37 -4.64 7.51
N GLY A 43 43.93 -5.52 6.68
CA GLY A 43 44.16 -5.28 5.26
C GLY A 43 42.87 -4.86 4.55
N LEU A 44 43.02 -3.87 3.66
CA LEU A 44 41.98 -3.41 2.75
C LEU A 44 41.40 -4.59 1.96
N SER A 45 40.21 -5.03 2.36
CA SER A 45 39.35 -5.81 1.47
C SER A 45 38.77 -4.84 0.45
N GLN A 46 39.18 -5.01 -0.80
CA GLN A 46 38.65 -4.27 -1.95
C GLN A 46 37.12 -4.37 -1.99
N PRO A 47 36.40 -3.31 -2.37
CA PRO A 47 34.97 -3.42 -2.62
C PRO A 47 34.74 -4.34 -3.81
N VAL A 48 34.07 -5.46 -3.55
CA VAL A 48 33.55 -6.38 -4.55
C VAL A 48 32.71 -5.58 -5.54
N GLY A 49 32.98 -5.79 -6.82
CA GLY A 49 32.47 -5.02 -7.95
C GLY A 49 31.01 -4.62 -7.80
N SER A 50 30.79 -3.32 -7.98
CA SER A 50 29.49 -2.74 -8.32
C SER A 50 28.89 -3.56 -9.46
N ALA A 51 27.85 -4.34 -9.16
CA ALA A 51 27.00 -4.89 -10.18
C ALA A 51 26.50 -3.71 -11.03
N SER A 52 26.96 -3.66 -12.28
CA SER A 52 26.51 -2.70 -13.27
C SER A 52 25.01 -2.85 -13.43
N ALA A 53 24.24 -2.02 -12.73
CA ALA A 53 22.83 -1.82 -13.03
C ALA A 53 22.79 -1.27 -14.45
N THR A 54 22.35 -2.08 -15.41
CA THR A 54 21.93 -1.62 -16.73
C THR A 54 21.10 -0.36 -16.51
N PRO A 55 21.38 0.79 -17.16
CA PRO A 55 20.59 1.98 -16.96
C PRO A 55 19.15 1.65 -17.37
N SER A 56 18.29 1.42 -16.39
CA SER A 56 16.88 1.19 -16.59
C SER A 56 16.36 2.40 -17.33
N ARG A 57 15.83 2.19 -18.54
CA ARG A 57 15.20 3.24 -19.34
C ARG A 57 14.22 3.97 -18.43
N GLY A 58 14.46 5.26 -18.19
CA GLY A 58 13.58 6.04 -17.32
C GLY A 58 12.16 6.08 -17.87
N LEU A 59 11.19 6.11 -16.96
CA LEU A 59 9.77 5.98 -17.25
C LEU A 59 9.20 7.27 -17.84
N SER A 60 8.27 7.11 -18.78
CA SER A 60 7.38 8.15 -19.29
C SER A 60 6.05 8.10 -18.54
N VAL A 61 5.66 9.20 -17.92
CA VAL A 61 4.38 9.32 -17.21
C VAL A 61 3.45 10.25 -17.96
N ALA A 62 2.22 9.80 -18.22
CA ALA A 62 1.14 10.67 -18.64
C ALA A 62 0.45 11.25 -17.40
N LEU A 63 0.59 12.56 -17.18
CA LEU A 63 -0.10 13.29 -16.13
C LEU A 63 -1.43 13.80 -16.66
N ALA A 64 -2.49 13.03 -16.39
CA ALA A 64 -3.85 13.32 -16.80
C ALA A 64 -4.55 14.18 -15.73
N CYS A 65 -4.66 15.49 -15.96
CA CYS A 65 -5.28 16.39 -14.98
C CYS A 65 -5.87 17.64 -15.66
N ALA A 66 -6.84 18.29 -15.00
CA ALA A 66 -7.28 19.61 -15.41
C ALA A 66 -6.12 20.63 -15.32
N GLN A 67 -6.18 21.68 -16.14
CA GLN A 67 -5.12 22.69 -16.17
C GLN A 67 -4.96 23.37 -14.81
N GLY A 68 -3.73 23.43 -14.30
CA GLY A 68 -3.41 24.02 -13.00
C GLY A 68 -3.86 23.21 -11.78
N ALA A 69 -4.46 22.03 -11.98
CA ALA A 69 -4.99 21.23 -10.88
C ALA A 69 -3.94 20.30 -10.22
N TRP A 70 -2.75 20.17 -10.82
CA TRP A 70 -1.71 19.30 -10.28
C TRP A 70 -1.08 19.89 -9.00
N PRO A 71 -1.07 19.17 -7.86
CA PRO A 71 -0.61 19.74 -6.59
C PRO A 71 0.92 19.80 -6.44
N HIS A 72 1.71 19.08 -7.25
CA HIS A 72 3.16 18.93 -7.06
C HIS A 72 3.98 19.55 -8.19
N HIS A 73 4.22 20.85 -8.12
CA HIS A 73 5.01 21.58 -9.13
C HIS A 73 6.48 21.14 -9.20
N ASP A 74 7.03 20.61 -8.10
CA ASP A 74 8.42 20.13 -8.01
C ASP A 74 8.57 18.64 -8.36
N TRP A 75 7.52 17.99 -8.86
CA TRP A 75 7.57 16.58 -9.26
C TRP A 75 7.56 16.41 -10.80
N PRO A 76 8.39 15.53 -11.36
CA PRO A 76 9.46 14.78 -10.70
C PRO A 76 10.62 15.70 -10.30
N ALA A 77 11.36 15.29 -9.28
CA ALA A 77 12.59 15.99 -8.91
C ALA A 77 13.62 15.94 -10.06
N PRO A 78 14.54 16.92 -10.19
CA PRO A 78 15.56 16.89 -11.25
C PRO A 78 16.43 15.62 -11.27
N ASP A 79 16.61 14.99 -10.11
CA ASP A 79 17.37 13.76 -9.88
C ASP A 79 16.47 12.54 -9.62
N ASP A 80 15.21 12.58 -10.06
CA ASP A 80 14.28 11.46 -9.90
C ASP A 80 14.87 10.16 -10.49
N PRO A 81 14.95 9.08 -9.68
CA PRO A 81 15.61 7.86 -10.12
C PRO A 81 14.79 7.04 -11.13
N TYR A 82 13.50 7.34 -11.29
CA TYR A 82 12.57 6.52 -12.07
C TYR A 82 11.95 7.29 -13.23
N VAL A 83 11.48 8.51 -13.02
CA VAL A 83 10.69 9.27 -14.00
C VAL A 83 11.59 10.17 -14.83
N ARG A 84 11.59 9.97 -16.16
CA ARG A 84 12.44 10.74 -17.08
C ARG A 84 11.66 11.69 -17.97
N ARG A 85 10.37 11.42 -18.19
CA ARG A 85 9.52 12.25 -19.05
C ARG A 85 8.12 12.32 -18.46
N VAL A 86 7.56 13.53 -18.39
CA VAL A 86 6.16 13.76 -18.04
C VAL A 86 5.45 14.39 -19.22
N LEU A 87 4.30 13.81 -19.60
CA LEU A 87 3.41 14.30 -20.64
C LEU A 87 2.15 14.81 -19.97
N HIS A 88 1.91 16.12 -20.02
CA HIS A 88 0.69 16.70 -19.47
C HIS A 88 -0.47 16.54 -20.45
N LEU A 89 -1.55 15.91 -20.00
CA LEU A 89 -2.76 15.69 -20.79
C LEU A 89 -3.95 16.25 -20.02
N THR A 90 -4.69 17.16 -20.66
CA THR A 90 -5.96 17.66 -20.13
C THR A 90 -7.13 16.89 -20.72
N PRO A 91 -8.27 16.76 -20.01
CA PRO A 91 -9.49 16.20 -20.58
C PRO A 91 -9.83 16.88 -21.93
N PRO A 92 -10.24 16.12 -22.96
CA PRO A 92 -10.61 14.70 -22.94
C PRO A 92 -9.43 13.75 -23.26
N TYR A 93 -8.20 14.09 -22.84
CA TYR A 93 -6.98 13.26 -22.91
C TYR A 93 -6.58 12.82 -24.32
N ARG A 94 -6.73 13.70 -25.31
CA ARG A 94 -6.37 13.41 -26.70
C ARG A 94 -4.88 13.07 -26.83
N GLY A 95 -4.57 12.03 -27.61
CA GLY A 95 -3.21 11.58 -27.85
C GLY A 95 -2.63 10.68 -26.75
N LEU A 96 -3.43 10.27 -25.77
CA LEU A 96 -2.98 9.34 -24.72
C LEU A 96 -2.50 7.99 -25.30
N GLN A 97 -3.22 7.43 -26.27
CA GLN A 97 -2.89 6.12 -26.88
C GLN A 97 -1.53 6.15 -27.59
N ASP A 98 -1.19 7.27 -28.24
CA ASP A 98 0.06 7.43 -28.99
C ASP A 98 1.20 8.03 -28.14
N SER A 99 0.96 8.30 -26.86
CA SER A 99 1.92 8.97 -25.97
C SER A 99 3.18 8.14 -25.67
N GLY A 100 3.06 6.81 -25.75
CA GLY A 100 4.08 5.88 -25.26
C GLY A 100 4.31 6.01 -23.75
N ALA A 101 3.30 6.41 -22.98
CA ALA A 101 3.39 6.49 -21.52
C ALA A 101 3.44 5.07 -20.92
N ASP A 102 4.39 4.88 -20.00
CA ASP A 102 4.55 3.63 -19.26
C ASP A 102 3.57 3.57 -18.07
N VAL A 103 3.14 4.73 -17.55
CA VAL A 103 2.17 4.88 -16.43
C VAL A 103 1.30 6.11 -16.65
N VAL A 104 0.04 6.05 -16.26
CA VAL A 104 -0.88 7.20 -16.23
C VAL A 104 -1.13 7.62 -14.78
N VAL A 105 -0.90 8.89 -14.47
CA VAL A 105 -1.30 9.49 -13.19
C VAL A 105 -2.50 10.39 -13.44
N LEU A 106 -3.67 9.97 -12.96
CA LEU A 106 -4.92 10.73 -13.06
C LEU A 106 -5.08 11.59 -11.81
N ARG A 107 -5.01 12.92 -11.95
CA ARG A 107 -5.43 13.82 -10.88
C ARG A 107 -6.83 14.33 -11.13
N CYS A 108 -7.75 14.08 -10.19
CA CYS A 108 -9.14 14.53 -10.30
C CYS A 108 -9.78 14.86 -8.94
N GLU A 109 -10.79 15.74 -8.95
CA GLU A 109 -11.65 15.98 -7.79
C GLU A 109 -12.65 14.84 -7.57
N ASP A 110 -13.25 14.33 -8.66
CA ASP A 110 -14.22 13.24 -8.61
C ASP A 110 -13.76 12.06 -9.49
N PRO A 111 -13.22 10.99 -8.87
CA PRO A 111 -12.80 9.79 -9.58
C PRO A 111 -13.94 9.11 -10.36
N SER A 112 -15.19 9.18 -9.89
CA SER A 112 -16.31 8.46 -10.51
C SER A 112 -16.61 8.91 -11.94
N VAL A 113 -16.32 10.18 -12.24
CA VAL A 113 -16.49 10.75 -13.58
C VAL A 113 -15.18 10.69 -14.35
N SER A 114 -14.09 11.22 -13.77
CA SER A 114 -12.82 11.39 -14.49
C SER A 114 -12.13 10.07 -14.80
N PHE A 115 -12.28 9.05 -13.95
CA PHE A 115 -11.67 7.75 -14.21
C PHE A 115 -12.37 7.02 -15.37
N ALA A 116 -13.70 7.07 -15.43
CA ALA A 116 -14.46 6.52 -16.56
C ALA A 116 -14.14 7.24 -17.88
N GLU A 117 -13.95 8.56 -17.87
CA GLU A 117 -13.50 9.32 -19.04
C GLU A 117 -12.08 8.92 -19.46
N LEU A 118 -11.17 8.75 -18.50
CA LEU A 118 -9.80 8.31 -18.76
C LEU A 118 -9.77 6.91 -19.39
N LEU A 119 -10.52 5.95 -18.84
CA LEU A 119 -10.56 4.58 -19.37
C LEU A 119 -11.05 4.56 -20.83
N LYS A 120 -12.03 5.41 -21.18
CA LYS A 120 -12.46 5.57 -22.58
C LYS A 120 -11.33 6.11 -23.48
N ALA A 121 -10.57 7.08 -22.99
CA ALA A 121 -9.44 7.65 -23.74
C ALA A 121 -8.26 6.65 -23.88
N MET A 122 -8.06 5.79 -22.89
CA MET A 122 -7.04 4.74 -22.93
C MET A 122 -7.35 3.68 -23.99
N GLY A 123 -8.61 3.29 -24.19
CA GLY A 123 -8.97 2.25 -25.14
C GLY A 123 -8.22 0.94 -24.84
N ASP A 124 -7.50 0.39 -25.81
CA ASP A 124 -6.73 -0.85 -25.67
C ASP A 124 -5.35 -0.65 -24.99
N MET A 125 -5.02 0.58 -24.58
CA MET A 125 -3.76 0.88 -23.90
C MET A 125 -3.68 0.18 -22.53
N SER A 126 -2.64 -0.65 -22.35
CA SER A 126 -2.44 -1.46 -21.13
C SER A 126 -1.51 -0.82 -20.09
N ALA A 127 -1.50 0.52 -19.98
CA ALA A 127 -0.68 1.20 -18.97
C ALA A 127 -1.39 1.19 -17.59
N PRO A 128 -0.67 0.95 -16.48
CA PRO A 128 -1.25 1.07 -15.15
C PRO A 128 -1.64 2.52 -14.84
N VAL A 129 -2.72 2.68 -14.07
CA VAL A 129 -3.25 3.98 -13.66
C VAL A 129 -3.05 4.18 -12.16
N ILE A 130 -2.61 5.37 -11.76
CA ILE A 130 -2.62 5.83 -10.37
C ILE A 130 -3.54 7.05 -10.28
N VAL A 131 -4.59 6.95 -9.47
CA VAL A 131 -5.49 8.06 -9.17
C VAL A 131 -4.95 8.87 -8.00
N VAL A 132 -4.87 10.18 -8.18
CA VAL A 132 -4.51 11.18 -7.16
C VAL A 132 -5.72 12.08 -6.96
N THR A 133 -6.22 12.17 -5.73
CA THR A 133 -7.45 12.92 -5.45
C THR A 133 -7.53 13.32 -3.97
N PRO A 134 -8.22 14.43 -3.62
CA PRO A 134 -8.51 14.73 -2.22
C PRO A 134 -9.62 13.84 -1.62
N ARG A 135 -10.37 13.08 -2.44
CA ARG A 135 -11.49 12.22 -2.00
C ARG A 135 -11.00 11.06 -1.13
N ARG A 136 -11.68 10.86 0.01
CA ARG A 136 -11.36 9.84 1.04
C ARG A 136 -12.46 8.77 1.20
N ASP A 137 -13.59 8.94 0.53
CA ASP A 137 -14.75 8.05 0.67
C ASP A 137 -14.51 6.68 0.03
N SER A 138 -15.10 5.65 0.66
CA SER A 138 -14.98 4.26 0.24
C SER A 138 -15.51 3.99 -1.16
N GLU A 139 -16.52 4.72 -1.63
CA GLU A 139 -17.11 4.51 -2.95
C GLU A 139 -16.11 4.84 -4.06
N ALA A 140 -15.52 6.05 -4.03
CA ALA A 140 -14.51 6.45 -5.00
C ALA A 140 -13.27 5.55 -4.98
N VAL A 141 -12.82 5.15 -3.78
CA VAL A 141 -11.68 4.23 -3.64
C VAL A 141 -12.01 2.88 -4.26
N VAL A 142 -13.15 2.28 -3.91
CA VAL A 142 -13.56 0.97 -4.44
C VAL A 142 -13.73 1.00 -5.96
N GLU A 143 -14.25 2.08 -6.52
CA GLU A 143 -14.42 2.23 -7.97
C GLU A 143 -13.09 2.26 -8.72
N ALA A 144 -12.16 3.14 -8.32
CA ALA A 144 -10.82 3.20 -8.91
C ALA A 144 -10.10 1.84 -8.77
N PHE A 145 -10.25 1.21 -7.61
CA PHE A 145 -9.63 -0.07 -7.30
C PHE A 145 -10.20 -1.23 -8.11
N ARG A 146 -11.53 -1.26 -8.37
CA ARG A 146 -12.16 -2.24 -9.27
C ARG A 146 -11.65 -2.11 -10.70
N GLY A 147 -11.29 -0.90 -11.14
CA GLY A 147 -10.60 -0.68 -12.41
C GLY A 147 -9.10 -1.00 -12.40
N GLY A 148 -8.58 -1.57 -11.29
CA GLY A 148 -7.17 -1.94 -11.15
C GLY A 148 -6.22 -0.77 -10.88
N ALA A 149 -6.74 0.43 -10.64
CA ALA A 149 -5.92 1.60 -10.42
C ALA A 149 -5.36 1.67 -8.99
N GLY A 150 -4.21 2.33 -8.86
CA GLY A 150 -3.71 2.82 -7.58
C GLY A 150 -4.46 4.04 -7.13
N TYR A 151 -4.37 4.32 -5.83
CA TYR A 151 -5.14 5.41 -5.24
C TYR A 151 -4.32 6.11 -4.16
N LEU A 152 -3.99 7.36 -4.42
CA LEU A 152 -3.25 8.24 -3.54
C LEU A 152 -4.13 9.41 -3.13
N VAL A 153 -4.44 9.48 -1.84
CA VAL A 153 -5.13 10.63 -1.26
C VAL A 153 -4.15 11.79 -1.12
N GLU A 154 -4.52 12.96 -1.64
CA GLU A 154 -3.71 14.19 -1.49
C GLU A 154 -3.43 14.49 0.00
N GLY A 155 -2.16 14.76 0.31
CA GLY A 155 -1.66 14.96 1.67
C GLY A 155 -1.21 13.69 2.40
N ASP A 156 -1.51 12.50 1.87
CA ASP A 156 -1.12 11.22 2.50
C ASP A 156 0.18 10.63 1.90
N TYR A 157 0.90 11.38 1.04
CA TYR A 157 2.13 10.93 0.39
C TYR A 157 3.10 12.10 0.10
N CYS A 158 4.37 11.77 -0.16
CA CYS A 158 5.41 12.68 -0.66
C CYS A 158 5.66 12.42 -2.14
N THR A 159 6.25 13.39 -2.84
CA THR A 159 6.69 13.25 -4.25
C THR A 159 7.61 12.05 -4.46
N CYS A 160 8.49 11.75 -3.50
CA CYS A 160 9.31 10.53 -3.47
C CYS A 160 8.50 9.21 -3.52
N MET A 161 7.40 9.16 -2.78
CA MET A 161 6.48 8.04 -2.76
C MET A 161 5.72 7.94 -4.08
N LEU A 162 5.33 9.07 -4.68
CA LEU A 162 4.70 9.07 -6.00
C LEU A 162 5.62 8.48 -7.08
N SER A 163 6.91 8.86 -7.11
CA SER A 163 7.88 8.28 -8.06
C SER A 163 8.06 6.78 -7.85
N SER A 164 8.12 6.36 -6.58
CA SER A 164 8.21 4.95 -6.22
C SER A 164 6.94 4.18 -6.62
N ALA A 165 5.76 4.78 -6.45
CA ALA A 165 4.47 4.23 -6.85
C ALA A 165 4.37 4.08 -8.37
N VAL A 166 4.84 5.06 -9.14
CA VAL A 166 4.94 4.99 -10.61
C VAL A 166 5.80 3.79 -11.03
N MET A 167 7.01 3.66 -10.46
CA MET A 167 7.87 2.51 -10.78
C MET A 167 7.21 1.19 -10.39
N ALA A 168 6.67 1.10 -9.18
CA ALA A 168 6.01 -0.09 -8.67
C ALA A 168 4.82 -0.51 -9.57
N ALA A 169 4.05 0.44 -10.08
CA ALA A 169 2.90 0.16 -10.93
C ALA A 169 3.28 -0.59 -12.22
N THR A 170 4.46 -0.29 -12.79
CA THR A 170 4.96 -0.98 -14.00
C THR A 170 5.26 -2.46 -13.80
N VAL A 171 5.43 -2.90 -12.55
CA VAL A 171 5.69 -4.30 -12.18
C VAL A 171 4.49 -4.94 -11.48
N GLY A 172 3.28 -4.35 -11.62
CA GLY A 172 2.05 -4.86 -11.02
C GLY A 172 1.90 -4.58 -9.52
N HIS A 173 2.77 -3.73 -8.96
CA HIS A 173 2.63 -3.26 -7.59
C HIS A 173 1.92 -1.91 -7.57
N THR A 174 0.64 -1.95 -7.26
CA THR A 174 -0.18 -0.76 -7.12
C THR A 174 -0.08 -0.21 -5.70
N TYR A 175 0.25 1.08 -5.57
CA TYR A 175 0.33 1.76 -4.27
C TYR A 175 -1.04 2.29 -3.85
N LEU A 176 -1.34 2.18 -2.57
CA LEU A 176 -2.54 2.73 -1.93
C LEU A 176 -2.12 3.57 -0.74
N SER A 177 -2.66 4.79 -0.64
CA SER A 177 -2.44 5.56 0.57
C SER A 177 -3.12 4.89 1.78
N PRO A 178 -2.64 5.15 3.01
CA PRO A 178 -3.25 4.60 4.22
C PRO A 178 -4.77 4.85 4.31
N THR A 179 -5.24 6.05 3.91
CA THR A 179 -6.67 6.37 3.86
C THR A 179 -7.42 5.51 2.86
N ALA A 180 -6.86 5.27 1.67
CA ALA A 180 -7.48 4.40 0.67
C ALA A 180 -7.62 2.96 1.20
N CYS A 181 -6.59 2.44 1.85
CA CYS A 181 -6.66 1.13 2.50
C CYS A 181 -7.71 1.06 3.62
N ALA A 182 -7.83 2.12 4.44
CA ALA A 182 -8.88 2.18 5.46
C ALA A 182 -10.27 2.17 4.83
N ALA A 183 -10.51 3.01 3.83
CA ALA A 183 -11.78 3.10 3.12
C ALA A 183 -12.17 1.77 2.45
N LEU A 184 -11.19 1.04 1.91
CA LEU A 184 -11.40 -0.28 1.32
C LEU A 184 -11.76 -1.35 2.37
N ARG A 185 -11.09 -1.32 3.54
CA ARG A 185 -11.46 -2.21 4.65
C ARG A 185 -12.88 -1.96 5.11
N ASP A 186 -13.26 -0.70 5.27
CA ASP A 186 -14.61 -0.33 5.70
C ASP A 186 -15.67 -0.80 4.68
N ALA A 187 -15.39 -0.65 3.38
CA ALA A 187 -16.23 -1.20 2.32
C ALA A 187 -16.36 -2.73 2.40
N ALA A 188 -15.26 -3.43 2.69
CA ALA A 188 -15.25 -4.89 2.81
C ALA A 188 -16.08 -5.38 4.01
N GLN A 189 -16.09 -4.65 5.14
CA GLN A 189 -16.91 -4.99 6.31
C GLN A 189 -18.42 -4.85 6.02
N GLY A 190 -18.80 -3.98 5.09
CA GLY A 190 -20.19 -3.76 4.69
C GLY A 190 -20.74 -4.78 3.68
N MET A 191 -19.89 -5.65 3.11
CA MET A 191 -20.33 -6.66 2.14
C MET A 191 -20.75 -7.97 2.84
N PRO A 192 -21.88 -8.59 2.44
CA PRO A 192 -22.24 -9.91 2.95
C PRO A 192 -21.13 -10.92 2.60
N GLY A 193 -20.42 -11.36 3.62
CA GLY A 193 -19.13 -12.05 3.48
C GLY A 193 -19.26 -13.48 2.97
N ASN A 194 -18.46 -13.82 1.98
CA ASN A 194 -18.16 -15.20 1.58
C ASN A 194 -17.05 -15.77 2.50
N GLY A 195 -17.26 -15.72 3.82
CA GLY A 195 -16.21 -15.94 4.84
C GLY A 195 -15.45 -17.27 4.70
N GLN A 196 -16.12 -18.33 4.25
CA GLN A 196 -15.46 -19.61 3.95
C GLN A 196 -14.52 -19.55 2.75
N ALA A 197 -14.91 -18.87 1.67
CA ALA A 197 -14.07 -18.72 0.48
C ALA A 197 -12.84 -17.85 0.78
N THR A 198 -13.02 -16.79 1.57
CA THR A 198 -11.90 -15.95 2.02
C THR A 198 -10.92 -16.73 2.87
N GLU A 199 -11.39 -17.56 3.81
CA GLU A 199 -10.48 -18.35 4.66
C GLU A 199 -9.72 -19.41 3.86
N GLN A 200 -10.37 -20.05 2.88
CA GLN A 200 -9.70 -20.98 1.95
C GLN A 200 -8.58 -20.28 1.16
N LEU A 201 -8.82 -19.07 0.66
CA LEU A 201 -7.80 -18.27 -0.03
C LEU A 201 -6.63 -17.93 0.89
N ARG A 202 -6.91 -17.50 2.13
CA ARG A 202 -5.86 -17.20 3.12
C ARG A 202 -5.03 -18.43 3.49
N ALA A 203 -5.62 -19.61 3.46
CA ALA A 203 -4.93 -20.88 3.72
C ALA A 203 -3.92 -21.28 2.64
N LEU A 204 -4.01 -20.73 1.42
CA LEU A 204 -3.01 -20.94 0.36
C LEU A 204 -1.66 -20.25 0.65
N LEU A 205 -1.66 -19.28 1.57
CA LEU A 205 -0.50 -18.47 1.89
C LEU A 205 0.24 -19.01 3.11
N SER A 206 1.57 -19.04 3.03
CA SER A 206 2.43 -19.33 4.18
C SER A 206 2.24 -18.30 5.31
N PRO A 207 2.63 -18.61 6.55
CA PRO A 207 2.58 -17.63 7.65
C PRO A 207 3.26 -16.31 7.33
N ARG A 208 4.40 -16.35 6.60
CA ARG A 208 5.14 -15.16 6.21
C ARG A 208 4.41 -14.33 5.15
N GLU A 209 3.82 -14.99 4.17
CA GLU A 209 3.02 -14.33 3.13
C GLU A 209 1.76 -13.69 3.71
N ARG A 210 1.13 -14.33 4.70
CA ARG A 210 0.00 -13.74 5.44
C ARG A 210 0.40 -12.47 6.18
N GLN A 211 1.55 -12.46 6.87
CA GLN A 211 2.07 -11.24 7.52
C GLN A 211 2.29 -10.10 6.51
N ILE A 212 2.81 -10.42 5.32
CA ILE A 212 2.99 -9.43 4.25
C ILE A 212 1.65 -8.90 3.77
N MET A 213 0.65 -9.77 3.56
CA MET A 213 -0.70 -9.35 3.15
C MET A 213 -1.41 -8.51 4.21
N GLU A 214 -1.24 -8.84 5.50
CA GLU A 214 -1.75 -8.06 6.62
C GLU A 214 -1.24 -6.61 6.52
N LEU A 215 0.08 -6.44 6.41
CA LEU A 215 0.71 -5.12 6.31
C LEU A 215 0.34 -4.41 5.00
N LEU A 216 0.33 -5.12 3.87
CA LEU A 216 -0.07 -4.55 2.57
C LEU A 216 -1.50 -4.01 2.62
N SER A 217 -2.42 -4.73 3.28
CA SER A 217 -3.82 -4.29 3.47
C SER A 217 -3.97 -3.05 4.35
N THR A 218 -2.88 -2.59 4.96
CA THR A 218 -2.82 -1.31 5.70
C THR A 218 -2.25 -0.14 4.90
N GLY A 219 -1.86 -0.35 3.65
CA GLY A 219 -1.32 0.69 2.76
C GLY A 219 0.20 0.79 2.79
N LEU A 220 0.88 -0.18 3.42
CA LEU A 220 2.34 -0.18 3.47
C LEU A 220 2.92 -0.66 2.14
N GLY A 221 3.89 0.09 1.63
CA GLY A 221 4.69 -0.31 0.47
C GLY A 221 5.71 -1.39 0.81
N ALA A 222 6.31 -1.99 -0.22
CA ALA A 222 7.30 -3.07 -0.07
C ALA A 222 8.50 -2.68 0.81
N GLN A 223 8.92 -1.41 0.75
CA GLN A 223 10.02 -0.89 1.56
C GLN A 223 9.65 -0.85 3.04
N GLU A 224 8.48 -0.31 3.39
CA GLU A 224 7.99 -0.18 4.77
C GLU A 224 7.68 -1.56 5.38
N ILE A 225 7.09 -2.46 4.60
CA ILE A 225 6.93 -3.87 4.98
C ILE A 225 8.29 -4.50 5.25
N GLY A 226 9.28 -4.23 4.40
CA GLY A 226 10.65 -4.72 4.56
C GLY A 226 11.27 -4.29 5.89
N LEU A 227 11.15 -3.00 6.22
CA LEU A 227 11.62 -2.45 7.49
C LEU A 227 10.95 -3.12 8.70
N ARG A 228 9.62 -3.29 8.67
CA ARG A 228 8.88 -3.91 9.79
C ARG A 228 9.16 -5.39 9.97
N LEU A 229 9.44 -6.10 8.88
CA LEU A 229 9.65 -7.53 8.88
C LEU A 229 11.13 -7.94 8.86
N THR A 230 12.05 -6.97 8.90
CA THR A 230 13.51 -7.17 8.77
C THR A 230 13.86 -7.93 7.47
N LEU A 231 13.26 -7.48 6.36
CA LEU A 231 13.50 -7.99 5.00
C LEU A 231 14.02 -6.87 4.10
N SER A 232 14.78 -7.23 3.06
CA SER A 232 15.03 -6.29 1.98
C SER A 232 13.74 -6.00 1.20
N GLU A 233 13.60 -4.79 0.66
CA GLU A 233 12.49 -4.42 -0.22
C GLU A 233 12.34 -5.41 -1.39
N LYS A 234 13.47 -5.84 -1.97
CA LYS A 234 13.52 -6.86 -3.03
C LYS A 234 12.92 -8.19 -2.56
N THR A 235 13.24 -8.62 -1.35
CA THR A 235 12.66 -9.83 -0.77
C THR A 235 11.15 -9.70 -0.61
N VAL A 236 10.65 -8.54 -0.19
CA VAL A 236 9.20 -8.31 -0.08
C VAL A 236 8.55 -8.35 -1.47
N ARG A 237 9.11 -7.69 -2.48
CA ARG A 237 8.61 -7.74 -3.87
C ARG A 237 8.56 -9.17 -4.42
N ASN A 238 9.57 -9.98 -4.14
CA ASN A 238 9.58 -11.40 -4.51
C ASN A 238 8.45 -12.18 -3.82
N ASN A 239 8.21 -11.94 -2.52
CA ASN A 239 7.09 -12.57 -1.81
C ASN A 239 5.74 -12.11 -2.37
N LEU A 240 5.57 -10.82 -2.67
CA LEU A 240 4.36 -10.30 -3.29
C LEU A 240 4.11 -10.94 -4.65
N SER A 241 5.14 -11.13 -5.48
CA SER A 241 5.03 -11.84 -6.76
C SER A 241 4.52 -13.28 -6.58
N ASN A 242 5.06 -14.00 -5.58
CA ASN A 242 4.61 -15.35 -5.26
C ASN A 242 3.17 -15.38 -4.74
N ILE A 243 2.79 -14.40 -3.91
CA ILE A 243 1.43 -14.24 -3.41
C ILE A 243 0.47 -14.02 -4.58
N TYR A 244 0.82 -13.16 -5.53
CA TYR A 244 -0.03 -12.87 -6.68
C TYR A 244 -0.27 -14.12 -7.53
N ALA A 245 0.78 -14.90 -7.76
CA ALA A 245 0.67 -16.18 -8.46
C ALA A 245 -0.22 -17.18 -7.68
N LYS A 246 -0.06 -17.29 -6.36
CA LYS A 246 -0.86 -18.19 -5.52
C LYS A 246 -2.33 -17.80 -5.44
N LEU A 247 -2.61 -16.50 -5.42
CA LEU A 247 -3.97 -15.98 -5.36
C LEU A 247 -4.60 -15.86 -6.75
N ASP A 248 -3.87 -16.13 -7.84
CA ASP A 248 -4.29 -15.92 -9.23
C ASP A 248 -4.82 -14.50 -9.47
N VAL A 249 -3.98 -13.52 -9.15
CA VAL A 249 -4.28 -12.09 -9.24
C VAL A 249 -3.20 -11.34 -10.00
N ARG A 250 -3.57 -10.20 -10.61
CA ARG A 250 -2.65 -9.41 -11.44
C ARG A 250 -1.79 -8.40 -10.68
N GLY A 251 -2.08 -8.15 -9.40
CA GLY A 251 -1.33 -7.18 -8.62
C GLY A 251 -1.84 -7.01 -7.19
N SER A 252 -1.23 -6.06 -6.47
CA SER A 252 -1.56 -5.76 -5.06
C SER A 252 -3.02 -5.41 -4.88
N THR A 253 -3.62 -4.71 -5.84
CA THR A 253 -5.00 -4.25 -5.76
C THR A 253 -5.97 -5.42 -5.58
N GLU A 254 -5.93 -6.34 -6.54
CA GLU A 254 -6.79 -7.52 -6.53
C GLU A 254 -6.41 -8.47 -5.37
N ALA A 255 -5.13 -8.56 -5.02
CA ALA A 255 -4.68 -9.32 -3.85
C ALA A 255 -5.32 -8.81 -2.55
N VAL A 256 -5.37 -7.50 -2.34
CA VAL A 256 -5.98 -6.88 -1.15
C VAL A 256 -7.49 -7.08 -1.14
N LEU A 257 -8.18 -7.00 -2.29
CA LEU A 257 -9.62 -7.33 -2.39
C LEU A 257 -9.92 -8.76 -1.94
N ARG A 258 -9.20 -9.73 -2.51
CA ARG A 258 -9.34 -11.14 -2.15
C ARG A 258 -8.98 -11.36 -0.68
N TRP A 259 -7.95 -10.68 -0.16
CA TRP A 259 -7.56 -10.76 1.24
C TRP A 259 -8.63 -10.23 2.20
N LEU A 260 -9.31 -9.13 1.84
CA LEU A 260 -10.36 -8.51 2.64
C LEU A 260 -11.74 -9.18 2.46
N GLY A 261 -11.88 -10.10 1.49
CA GLY A 261 -13.15 -10.75 1.19
C GLY A 261 -14.13 -9.88 0.38
N ALA A 262 -13.68 -8.72 -0.10
CA ALA A 262 -14.42 -7.89 -1.03
C ALA A 262 -14.26 -8.50 -2.43
N THR A 263 -15.22 -9.30 -2.88
CA THR A 263 -15.14 -9.93 -4.21
C THR A 263 -15.21 -8.85 -5.28
N SER A 264 -14.17 -8.75 -6.11
CA SER A 264 -14.23 -7.98 -7.34
C SER A 264 -15.04 -8.79 -8.35
N ALA A 265 -16.28 -8.38 -8.63
CA ALA A 265 -16.93 -8.79 -9.86
C ALA A 265 -16.28 -8.01 -11.02
N VAL A 266 -15.03 -8.31 -11.35
CA VAL A 266 -14.44 -7.87 -12.62
C VAL A 266 -14.92 -8.86 -13.65
N ARG A 267 -15.95 -8.49 -14.41
CA ARG A 267 -16.32 -9.22 -15.62
C ARG A 267 -15.26 -8.91 -16.68
N VAL A 268 -14.63 -9.98 -17.17
CA VAL A 268 -13.88 -10.02 -18.43
C VAL A 268 -14.82 -9.70 -19.58
#